data_AF-A0A652KCB3-F1
#
_entry.id   AF-A0A652KCB3-F1
#
_cell.length_a   1.000
_cell.length_b   1.000
_cell.length_c   1.000
_cell.angle_alpha   90.00
_cell.angle_beta   90.00
_cell.angle_gamma   90.00
#
_symmetry.space_group_name_H-M   'P 1'
#
loop_
_entity.id
_entity.type
_entity.pdbx_description
1 polymer ?
#
loop_
_entity_poly.entity_id
_entity_poly.type
_entity_poly.pdbx_seq_one_letter_code
_entity_poly.pdbx_strand_id
1 'polypeptide(L)'
;MKKTATTLADGRELIYYDTRDDAVRTAVDTRPLDPVVSTTELRRDPLLGDLVAVASHRQGRTYHPPVGECPLCPSGDGRQSEIPAPDYEVVVFENRFPTLAGASGRCEVVCFTADHDASFADLTPERAALVLDAWTDRTTELAARPGVEQVYCFENRGAEIGVTLAHPHGQIYA
;
A
#
# COMPACT_ATOMS: atom_id res chain seq x y z
N MET A 1 2.20 8.98 17.80
CA MET A 1 1.68 8.26 16.62
C MET A 1 0.98 7.02 17.12
N LYS A 2 -0.31 6.90 16.83
CA LYS A 2 -1.13 5.74 17.13
C LYS A 2 -1.16 4.82 15.92
N LYS A 3 -0.81 3.56 16.14
CA LYS A 3 -0.92 2.47 15.16
C LYS A 3 -2.17 1.65 15.45
N THR A 4 -3.05 1.50 14.47
CA THR A 4 -4.23 0.63 14.58
C THR A 4 -4.28 -0.35 13.42
N ALA A 5 -4.10 -1.63 13.70
CA ALA A 5 -4.15 -2.70 12.71
C ALA A 5 -5.57 -3.32 12.63
N THR A 6 -5.97 -3.68 11.41
CA THR A 6 -7.21 -4.38 11.09
C THR A 6 -6.98 -5.27 9.85
N THR A 7 -8.03 -5.94 9.37
CA THR A 7 -7.97 -6.86 8.24
C THR A 7 -8.98 -6.46 7.18
N LEU A 8 -8.56 -6.48 5.91
CA LEU A 8 -9.41 -6.29 4.74
C LEU A 8 -10.28 -7.54 4.49
N ALA A 9 -11.34 -7.39 3.70
CA ALA A 9 -12.30 -8.46 3.44
C ALA A 9 -11.66 -9.71 2.79
N ASP A 10 -10.55 -9.52 2.07
CA ASP A 10 -9.79 -10.60 1.41
C ASP A 10 -8.65 -11.16 2.28
N GLY A 11 -8.58 -10.78 3.55
CA GLY A 11 -7.61 -11.29 4.53
C GLY A 11 -6.29 -10.52 4.62
N ARG A 12 -6.07 -9.52 3.75
CA ARG A 12 -4.87 -8.67 3.80
C ARG A 12 -4.87 -7.75 5.02
N GLU A 13 -3.68 -7.44 5.53
CA GLU A 13 -3.51 -6.51 6.64
C GLU A 13 -3.70 -5.05 6.19
N LEU A 14 -4.36 -4.25 7.04
CA LEU A 14 -4.51 -2.80 6.90
C LEU A 14 -4.08 -2.14 8.22
N ILE A 15 -3.24 -1.13 8.15
CA ILE A 15 -2.69 -0.43 9.32
C ILE A 15 -2.90 1.07 9.15
N TYR A 16 -3.61 1.67 10.10
CA TYR A 16 -3.76 3.12 10.22
C TYR A 16 -2.66 3.70 11.10
N TYR A 17 -2.11 4.83 10.66
CA TYR A 17 -1.18 5.65 11.43
C TYR A 17 -1.81 7.02 11.61
N ASP A 18 -2.00 7.42 12.87
CA ASP A 18 -2.66 8.67 13.25
C ASP A 18 -1.75 9.47 14.19
N THR A 19 -1.72 10.80 14.05
CA THR A 19 -0.98 11.68 14.98
C THR A 19 -1.66 11.72 16.35
N ARG A 20 -2.99 11.61 16.38
CA ARG A 20 -3.80 11.67 17.59
C ARG A 20 -4.02 10.29 18.22
N ASP A 21 -3.74 10.19 19.52
CA ASP A 21 -3.92 8.95 20.28
C ASP A 21 -5.40 8.59 20.53
N ASP A 22 -6.32 9.54 20.35
CA ASP A 22 -7.77 9.33 20.49
C ASP A 22 -8.45 8.92 19.17
N ALA A 23 -7.73 8.79 18.06
CA ALA A 23 -8.29 8.36 16.78
C ALA A 23 -8.94 6.96 16.88
N VAL A 24 -10.16 6.79 16.38
CA VAL A 24 -10.91 5.53 16.46
C VAL A 24 -11.07 4.94 15.06
N ARG A 25 -10.55 3.74 14.84
CA ARG A 25 -10.59 3.02 13.56
C ARG A 25 -11.39 1.72 13.71
N THR A 26 -12.71 1.80 13.60
CA THR A 26 -13.64 0.65 13.78
C THR A 26 -14.38 0.24 12.51
N ALA A 27 -14.12 0.91 11.39
CA ALA A 27 -14.76 0.57 10.12
C ALA A 27 -14.30 -0.82 9.66
N VAL A 28 -15.25 -1.59 9.12
CA VAL A 28 -15.03 -2.96 8.64
C VAL A 28 -15.13 -2.96 7.12
N ASP A 29 -14.18 -3.62 6.46
CA ASP A 29 -14.26 -3.87 5.03
C ASP A 29 -15.36 -4.90 4.74
N THR A 30 -16.41 -4.47 4.03
CA THR A 30 -17.56 -5.32 3.68
C THR A 30 -17.62 -5.65 2.19
N ARG A 31 -16.55 -5.38 1.43
CA ARG A 31 -16.52 -5.70 -0.01
C ARG A 31 -16.63 -7.22 -0.21
N PRO A 32 -17.40 -7.71 -1.20
CA PRO A 32 -17.56 -9.13 -1.46
C PRO A 32 -16.37 -9.68 -2.26
N LEU A 33 -15.20 -9.80 -1.60
CA LEU A 33 -13.95 -10.22 -2.23
C LEU A 33 -13.56 -11.63 -1.79
N ASP A 34 -13.13 -12.43 -2.75
CA ASP A 34 -12.43 -13.68 -2.45
C ASP A 34 -10.98 -13.38 -2.03
N PRO A 35 -10.39 -14.19 -1.14
CA PRO A 35 -8.97 -14.11 -0.82
C PRO A 35 -8.10 -14.21 -2.08
N VAL A 36 -7.12 -13.31 -2.20
CA VAL A 36 -6.18 -13.32 -3.34
C VAL A 36 -4.92 -14.08 -2.96
N VAL A 37 -4.59 -15.12 -3.73
CA VAL A 37 -3.30 -15.82 -3.63
C VAL A 37 -2.47 -15.51 -4.88
N SER A 38 -1.43 -14.71 -4.70
CA SER A 38 -0.49 -14.35 -5.76
C SER A 38 0.74 -15.26 -5.76
N THR A 39 1.16 -15.70 -6.94
CA THR A 39 2.44 -16.39 -7.14
C THR A 39 3.39 -15.50 -7.95
N THR A 40 4.66 -15.54 -7.55
CA THR A 40 5.78 -14.85 -8.20
C THR A 40 6.88 -15.85 -8.49
N GLU A 41 7.49 -15.75 -9.67
CA GLU A 41 8.71 -16.48 -10.01
C GLU A 41 9.89 -15.52 -10.06
N LEU A 42 11.00 -15.88 -9.41
CA LEU A 42 12.26 -15.15 -9.54
C LEU A 42 13.13 -15.86 -10.58
N ARG A 43 13.50 -15.15 -11.64
CA ARG A 43 14.36 -15.64 -12.72
C ARG A 43 15.67 -14.89 -12.72
N ARG A 44 16.79 -15.58 -12.92
CA ARG A 44 18.10 -14.93 -13.05
C ARG A 44 18.40 -14.64 -14.51
N ASP A 45 18.73 -13.39 -14.82
CA ASP A 45 19.29 -13.01 -16.11
C ASP A 45 20.74 -13.55 -16.21
N PRO A 46 21.08 -14.41 -17.18
CA PRO A 46 22.41 -15.00 -17.28
C PRO A 46 23.48 -14.02 -17.78
N LEU A 47 23.10 -12.94 -18.45
CA LEU A 47 24.02 -11.95 -19.01
C LEU A 47 24.38 -10.88 -17.99
N LEU A 48 23.37 -10.33 -17.29
CA LEU A 48 23.56 -9.27 -16.30
C LEU A 48 23.75 -9.80 -14.88
N GLY A 49 23.26 -11.01 -14.61
CA GLY A 49 23.28 -11.61 -13.29
C GLY A 49 22.15 -11.16 -12.36
N ASP A 50 21.29 -10.25 -12.83
CA ASP A 50 20.17 -9.67 -12.08
C ASP A 50 19.06 -10.69 -11.82
N LEU A 51 18.31 -10.47 -10.74
CA LEU A 51 17.06 -11.19 -10.46
C LEU A 51 15.88 -10.41 -11.02
N VAL A 52 15.04 -11.10 -11.77
CA VAL A 52 13.82 -10.58 -12.40
C VAL A 52 12.62 -11.26 -11.79
N ALA A 53 11.74 -10.48 -11.16
CA ALA A 53 10.46 -10.97 -10.66
C ALA A 53 9.42 -11.03 -11.79
N VAL A 54 8.84 -12.21 -11.99
CA VAL A 54 7.76 -12.46 -12.96
C VAL A 54 6.45 -12.69 -12.17
N ALA A 55 5.56 -11.70 -12.24
CA ALA A 55 4.28 -11.68 -11.52
C ALA A 55 3.11 -11.48 -12.51
N SER A 56 2.69 -12.56 -13.17
CA SER A 56 1.71 -12.50 -14.28
C SER A 56 0.34 -11.98 -13.87
N HIS A 57 -0.08 -12.24 -12.62
CA HIS A 57 -1.35 -11.77 -12.06
C HIS A 57 -1.49 -10.25 -12.03
N ARG A 58 -0.38 -9.50 -12.09
CA ARG A 58 -0.38 -8.03 -12.14
C ARG A 58 -1.02 -7.44 -13.40
N GLN A 59 -1.23 -8.24 -14.45
CA GLN A 59 -1.97 -7.79 -15.64
C GLN A 59 -3.44 -7.45 -15.33
N GLY A 60 -4.01 -7.98 -14.25
CA GLY A 60 -5.37 -7.65 -13.79
C GLY A 60 -5.44 -6.40 -12.89
N ARG A 61 -4.34 -5.68 -12.69
CA ARG A 61 -4.29 -4.53 -11.78
C ARG A 61 -5.19 -3.41 -12.28
N THR A 62 -5.86 -2.74 -11.33
CA THR A 62 -6.56 -1.48 -11.56
C THR A 62 -5.65 -0.46 -12.26
N TYR A 63 -6.08 0.02 -13.42
CA TYR A 63 -5.29 0.90 -14.29
C TYR A 63 -6.13 2.13 -14.64
N HIS A 64 -5.69 3.32 -14.19
CA HIS A 64 -6.38 4.60 -14.37
C HIS A 64 -7.89 4.52 -14.13
N PRO A 65 -8.32 4.12 -12.91
CA PRO A 65 -9.73 4.19 -12.56
C PRO A 65 -10.17 5.66 -12.59
N PRO A 66 -11.45 5.95 -12.89
CA PRO A 66 -12.05 7.24 -12.56
C PRO A 66 -11.79 7.61 -11.09
N VAL A 67 -11.75 8.91 -10.76
CA VAL A 67 -11.54 9.38 -9.37
C VAL A 67 -12.55 8.72 -8.41
N GLY A 68 -13.82 8.62 -8.83
CA GLY A 68 -14.89 7.96 -8.10
C GLY A 68 -14.75 6.44 -7.97
N GLU A 69 -13.70 5.83 -8.51
CA GLU A 69 -13.38 4.39 -8.37
C GLU A 69 -11.98 4.18 -7.81
N CYS A 70 -11.35 5.23 -7.27
CA CYS A 70 -10.01 5.14 -6.72
C CYS A 70 -9.99 4.19 -5.50
N PRO A 71 -9.16 3.13 -5.52
CA PRO A 71 -9.08 2.19 -4.41
C PRO A 71 -8.42 2.78 -3.16
N LEU A 72 -7.70 3.91 -3.31
CA LEU A 72 -6.94 4.57 -2.24
C LEU A 72 -7.70 5.74 -1.58
N CYS A 73 -8.86 6.13 -2.13
CA CYS A 73 -9.73 7.09 -1.43
C CYS A 73 -10.48 6.38 -0.28
N PRO A 74 -10.80 7.07 0.82
CA PRO A 74 -11.64 6.52 1.89
C PRO A 74 -12.99 6.01 1.37
N SER A 75 -13.59 5.02 2.03
CA SER A 75 -14.95 4.56 1.70
C SER A 75 -15.99 5.58 2.20
N GLY A 76 -17.04 5.81 1.44
CA GLY A 76 -18.04 6.85 1.75
C GLY A 76 -19.05 7.01 0.62
N ASP A 77 -20.19 7.64 0.91
CA ASP A 77 -21.25 7.94 -0.08
C ASP A 77 -21.70 6.72 -0.91
N GLY A 78 -21.81 5.56 -0.24
CA GLY A 78 -22.20 4.29 -0.87
C GLY A 78 -21.08 3.60 -1.66
N ARG A 79 -19.90 4.21 -1.78
CA ARG A 79 -18.72 3.63 -2.42
C ARG A 79 -17.82 2.94 -1.40
N GLN A 80 -17.34 1.75 -1.76
CA GLN A 80 -16.36 0.99 -0.99
C GLN A 80 -15.01 0.94 -1.72
N SER A 81 -13.91 1.03 -0.96
CA SER A 81 -12.53 1.02 -1.47
C SER A 81 -11.63 0.10 -0.62
N GLU A 82 -10.31 0.10 -0.85
CA GLU A 82 -9.35 -0.60 0.02
C GLU A 82 -9.29 -0.02 1.45
N ILE A 83 -9.90 1.14 1.68
CA ILE A 83 -9.85 1.85 2.95
C ILE A 83 -11.28 1.98 3.48
N PRO A 84 -11.72 1.12 4.40
CA PRO A 84 -13.10 1.10 4.89
C PRO A 84 -13.49 2.34 5.71
N ALA A 85 -12.51 2.97 6.38
CA ALA A 85 -12.73 4.18 7.14
C ALA A 85 -13.15 5.36 6.23
N PRO A 86 -13.96 6.31 6.75
CA PRO A 86 -14.40 7.49 6.00
C PRO A 86 -13.31 8.55 5.83
N ASP A 87 -12.22 8.44 6.59
CA ASP A 87 -11.03 9.27 6.49
C ASP A 87 -9.79 8.46 6.92
N TYR A 88 -8.60 9.04 6.73
CA TYR A 88 -7.35 8.57 7.30
C TYR A 88 -6.29 9.67 7.19
N GLU A 89 -5.23 9.55 8.00
CA GLU A 89 -4.05 10.40 7.89
C GLU A 89 -2.99 9.72 7.03
N VAL A 90 -2.51 8.55 7.48
CA VAL A 90 -1.67 7.63 6.69
C VAL A 90 -2.20 6.22 6.86
N VAL A 91 -2.22 5.45 5.77
CA VAL A 91 -2.60 4.04 5.82
C VAL A 91 -1.61 3.17 5.06
N VAL A 92 -1.34 1.97 5.58
CA VAL A 92 -0.51 0.96 4.93
C VAL A 92 -1.27 -0.34 4.81
N PHE A 93 -1.20 -0.98 3.65
CA PHE A 93 -1.77 -2.32 3.47
C PHE A 93 -0.98 -3.15 2.46
N GLU A 94 -1.13 -4.47 2.55
CA GLU A 94 -0.54 -5.38 1.58
C GLU A 94 -1.10 -5.13 0.18
N ASN A 95 -0.23 -5.02 -0.82
CA ASN A 95 -0.62 -4.74 -2.19
C ASN A 95 -1.44 -5.90 -2.76
N ARG A 96 -2.61 -5.62 -3.33
CA ARG A 96 -3.49 -6.63 -3.96
C ARG A 96 -2.87 -7.32 -5.19
N PHE A 97 -1.95 -6.62 -5.86
CA PHE A 97 -1.25 -7.10 -7.06
C PHE A 97 0.26 -7.02 -6.85
N PRO A 98 0.82 -7.78 -5.89
CA PRO A 98 2.20 -7.62 -5.45
C PRO A 98 3.21 -8.09 -6.51
N THR A 99 4.39 -7.47 -6.56
CA THR A 99 5.50 -8.01 -7.38
C THR A 99 6.13 -9.22 -6.70
N LEU A 100 6.29 -9.17 -5.37
CA LEU A 100 6.86 -10.22 -4.53
C LEU A 100 5.78 -10.78 -3.61
N ALA A 101 5.65 -12.10 -3.55
CA ALA A 101 4.65 -12.78 -2.73
C ALA A 101 5.19 -14.08 -2.14
N GLY A 102 4.59 -14.54 -1.04
CA GLY A 102 4.94 -15.79 -0.38
C GLY A 102 6.39 -15.80 0.10
N ALA A 103 7.16 -16.82 -0.31
CA ALA A 103 8.57 -16.95 0.05
C ALA A 103 9.49 -15.94 -0.67
N SER A 104 9.01 -15.27 -1.73
CA SER A 104 9.81 -14.30 -2.48
C SER A 104 9.77 -12.89 -1.91
N GLY A 105 8.91 -12.61 -0.93
CA GLY A 105 8.79 -11.30 -0.29
C GLY A 105 7.35 -10.84 -0.08
N ARG A 106 7.20 -9.56 0.26
CA ARG A 106 5.94 -8.86 0.49
C ARG A 106 5.99 -7.46 -0.12
N CYS A 107 4.87 -7.02 -0.71
CA CYS A 107 4.72 -5.66 -1.21
C CYS A 107 3.60 -4.95 -0.44
N GLU A 108 3.85 -3.73 0.02
CA GLU A 108 2.85 -2.89 0.68
C GLU A 108 2.65 -1.57 -0.08
N VAL A 109 1.45 -1.00 0.04
CA VAL A 109 1.10 0.34 -0.43
C VAL A 109 0.99 1.25 0.79
N VAL A 110 1.53 2.46 0.69
CA VAL A 110 1.49 3.49 1.74
C VAL A 110 0.75 4.71 1.19
N CYS A 111 -0.49 4.96 1.62
CA CYS A 111 -1.23 6.15 1.21
C CYS A 111 -0.92 7.30 2.16
N PHE A 112 -0.55 8.46 1.60
CA PHE A 112 -0.01 9.57 2.39
C PHE A 112 -1.06 10.51 2.98
N THR A 113 -2.27 10.51 2.42
CA THR A 113 -3.38 11.38 2.80
C THR A 113 -4.68 10.88 2.18
N ALA A 114 -5.82 11.16 2.82
CA ALA A 114 -7.15 10.92 2.25
C ALA A 114 -7.50 11.84 1.06
N ASP A 115 -6.80 12.96 0.92
CA ASP A 115 -7.00 13.91 -0.18
C ASP A 115 -6.44 13.34 -1.50
N HIS A 116 -7.33 13.14 -2.47
CA HIS A 116 -7.01 12.52 -3.76
C HIS A 116 -6.12 13.42 -4.63
N ASP A 117 -6.36 14.73 -4.58
CA ASP A 117 -5.73 15.70 -5.49
C ASP A 117 -4.44 16.29 -4.91
N ALA A 118 -4.13 15.94 -3.66
CA ALA A 118 -2.90 16.32 -2.99
C ALA A 118 -1.69 15.53 -3.49
N SER A 119 -0.53 15.93 -3.00
CA SER A 119 0.71 15.23 -3.23
C SER A 119 1.62 15.25 -2.01
N PHE A 120 2.70 14.46 -2.02
CA PHE A 120 3.64 14.46 -0.89
C PHE A 120 4.19 15.86 -0.57
N ALA A 121 4.41 16.69 -1.60
CA ALA A 121 4.91 18.05 -1.45
C ALA A 121 3.88 19.03 -0.85
N ASP A 122 2.60 18.69 -0.88
CA ASP A 122 1.52 19.51 -0.32
C ASP A 122 1.26 19.17 1.16
N LEU A 123 1.87 18.09 1.67
CA LEU A 123 1.71 17.68 3.07
C LEU A 123 2.32 18.69 4.02
N THR A 124 1.66 18.90 5.17
CA THR A 124 2.27 19.63 6.28
C THR A 124 3.49 18.86 6.81
N PRO A 125 4.45 19.54 7.47
CA PRO A 125 5.59 18.85 8.10
C PRO A 125 5.17 17.74 9.07
N GLU A 126 4.07 17.94 9.80
CA GLU A 126 3.51 16.93 10.71
C GLU A 126 2.99 15.69 9.95
N ARG A 127 2.30 15.88 8.82
CA ARG A 127 1.83 14.78 7.96
C ARG A 127 2.98 14.05 7.29
N ALA A 128 3.98 14.78 6.80
CA ALA A 128 5.18 14.18 6.22
C ALA A 128 5.95 13.36 7.28
N ALA A 129 6.07 13.87 8.51
CA ALA A 129 6.67 13.12 9.62
C ALA A 129 5.90 11.82 9.91
N LEU A 130 4.56 11.84 9.87
CA LEU A 130 3.75 10.63 10.05
C LEU A 130 3.98 9.57 8.96
N VAL A 131 4.21 10.00 7.71
CA VAL A 131 4.60 9.07 6.62
C VAL A 131 5.96 8.43 6.90
N LEU A 132 6.94 9.23 7.34
CA LEU A 132 8.27 8.72 7.71
C LEU A 132 8.21 7.77 8.91
N ASP A 133 7.37 8.07 9.90
CA ASP A 133 7.10 7.21 11.04
C ASP A 133 6.50 5.87 10.59
N ALA A 134 5.53 5.90 9.66
CA ALA A 134 4.95 4.69 9.08
C ALA A 134 6.01 3.87 8.33
N TRP A 135 6.86 4.49 7.49
CA TRP A 135 7.96 3.77 6.83
C TRP A 135 8.95 3.18 7.83
N THR A 136 9.23 3.86 8.94
CA THR A 136 10.14 3.37 9.98
C THR A 136 9.57 2.16 10.71
N ASP A 137 8.28 2.20 11.09
CA ASP A 137 7.57 1.06 11.68
C ASP A 137 7.56 -0.13 10.72
N ARG A 138 7.11 0.08 9.48
CA ARG A 138 7.02 -0.99 8.50
C ARG A 138 8.37 -1.59 8.16
N THR A 139 9.40 -0.77 8.04
CA THR A 139 10.77 -1.26 7.82
C THR A 139 11.22 -2.18 8.94
N THR A 140 10.94 -1.81 10.19
CA THR A 140 11.28 -2.64 11.36
C THR A 140 10.55 -3.97 11.35
N GLU A 141 9.22 -3.94 11.11
CA GLU A 141 8.37 -5.13 11.07
C GLU A 141 8.72 -6.07 9.91
N LEU A 142 8.95 -5.51 8.71
CA LEU A 142 9.26 -6.28 7.52
C LEU A 142 10.68 -6.87 7.57
N ALA A 143 11.66 -6.14 8.08
CA ALA A 143 13.04 -6.63 8.24
C ALA A 143 13.14 -7.78 9.27
N ALA A 144 12.19 -7.89 10.20
CA ALA A 144 12.14 -8.99 11.15
C ALA A 144 11.62 -10.30 10.54
N ARG A 145 11.10 -10.28 9.30
CA ARG A 145 10.55 -11.46 8.63
C ARG A 145 11.69 -12.37 8.15
N PRO A 146 11.60 -13.70 8.36
CA PRO A 146 12.60 -14.63 7.86
C PRO A 146 12.77 -14.52 6.34
N GLY A 147 14.02 -14.40 5.90
CA GLY A 147 14.38 -14.32 4.48
C GLY A 147 14.34 -12.91 3.87
N VAL A 148 13.90 -11.89 4.60
CA VAL A 148 14.00 -10.49 4.15
C VAL A 148 15.41 -9.98 4.42
N GLU A 149 16.15 -9.68 3.35
CA GLU A 149 17.50 -9.10 3.43
C GLU A 149 17.50 -7.59 3.22
N GLN A 150 16.45 -7.05 2.61
CA GLN A 150 16.33 -5.63 2.29
C GLN A 150 14.86 -5.20 2.39
N VAL A 151 14.64 -4.01 2.94
CA VAL A 151 13.36 -3.30 2.81
C VAL A 151 13.59 -2.04 2.00
N TYR A 152 12.80 -1.86 0.94
CA TYR A 152 12.93 -0.76 -0.02
C TYR A 152 11.63 0.05 -0.08
N CYS A 153 11.64 1.22 0.55
CA CYS A 153 10.56 2.20 0.48
C CYS A 153 10.78 3.13 -0.72
N PHE A 154 9.75 3.36 -1.54
CA PHE A 154 9.85 4.24 -2.70
C PHE A 154 8.50 4.86 -3.09
N GLU A 155 8.54 5.94 -3.87
CA GLU A 155 7.39 6.58 -4.49
C GLU A 155 7.63 6.65 -6.01
N ASN A 156 6.61 6.30 -6.79
CA ASN A 156 6.57 6.63 -8.21
C ASN A 156 5.55 7.76 -8.38
N ARG A 157 5.96 8.89 -8.93
CA ARG A 157 5.09 10.07 -9.14
C ARG A 157 5.18 10.63 -10.55
N GLY A 158 4.02 10.83 -11.17
CA GLY A 158 3.87 11.42 -12.50
C GLY A 158 3.38 10.42 -13.55
N ALA A 159 2.38 10.84 -14.35
CA ALA A 159 1.82 10.00 -15.41
C ALA A 159 2.88 9.57 -16.43
N GLU A 160 3.86 10.44 -16.69
CA GLU A 160 4.96 10.20 -17.65
C GLU A 160 5.91 9.07 -17.22
N ILE A 161 5.89 8.65 -15.94
CA ILE A 161 6.73 7.56 -15.43
C ILE A 161 5.93 6.32 -15.01
N GLY A 162 4.71 6.14 -15.54
CA GLY A 162 3.95 4.90 -15.39
C GLY A 162 3.14 4.79 -14.09
N VAL A 163 2.80 5.92 -13.46
CA VAL A 163 1.89 5.94 -12.31
C VAL A 163 0.46 5.62 -12.75
N THR A 164 -0.08 4.50 -12.28
CA THR A 164 -1.41 4.01 -12.67
C THR A 164 -2.54 4.50 -11.77
N LEU A 165 -2.21 5.08 -10.61
CA LEU A 165 -3.13 5.64 -9.62
C LEU A 165 -2.65 7.04 -9.24
N ALA A 166 -3.48 8.06 -9.48
CA ALA A 166 -3.11 9.46 -9.24
C ALA A 166 -2.99 9.80 -7.74
N HIS A 167 -3.78 9.13 -6.91
CA HIS A 167 -3.84 9.36 -5.45
C HIS A 167 -2.44 9.25 -4.82
N PRO A 168 -2.03 10.19 -3.95
CA PRO A 168 -0.68 10.20 -3.36
C PRO A 168 -0.38 8.95 -2.52
N HIS A 169 0.58 8.15 -3.00
CA HIS A 169 0.99 6.91 -2.35
C HIS A 169 2.44 6.53 -2.67
N GLY A 170 3.07 5.82 -1.74
CA GLY A 170 4.32 5.11 -1.92
C GLY A 170 4.12 3.60 -1.86
N GLN A 171 5.21 2.86 -1.95
CA GLN A 171 5.27 1.42 -1.86
C GLN A 171 6.46 0.97 -1.02
N ILE A 172 6.34 -0.23 -0.45
CA ILE A 172 7.42 -0.89 0.29
C ILE A 172 7.56 -2.31 -0.27
N TYR A 173 8.76 -2.66 -0.72
CA TYR A 173 9.13 -4.04 -1.08
C TYR A 173 10.07 -4.60 -0.01
N ALA A 174 9.79 -5.82 0.44
CA ALA A 174 10.59 -6.57 1.39
C ALA A 174 10.73 -8.02 0.95
#